data_AF-A0A8T2U5N2-F1
#
_entry.id   AF-A0A8T2U5N2-F1
#
_cell.length_a   1.000
_cell.length_b   1.000
_cell.length_c   1.000
_cell.angle_alpha   90.00
_cell.angle_beta   90.00
_cell.angle_gamma   90.00
#
_symmetry.space_group_name_H-M   'P 1'
#
loop_
_entity.id
_entity.type
_entity.pdbx_description
1 polymer ?
#
loop_
_entity_poly.entity_id
_entity_poly.type
_entity_poly.pdbx_seq_one_letter_code
_entity_poly.pdbx_strand_id
1 'polypeptide(L)'
;MRPSAENEDSLRALREFETRTLVGEKRLQNQIDRLIAEQNEEQRRTKRIRSVAEEGRAQVHVFTERWRVFEDRWGDLVKRVESVESTIQQYSLVDTALYHSEATPSLLQTRAKSVKKAIQRCANIIFQVLGKHFLTVPFLPILFSLFGLGVEGSMSPNRGRCMKVSLQALLCEIIFAGFEAPSFNIPQCMFEKPKILKEKRLEVFRKFVDEDFETLRSENHEFQAFLCQKWELLVAEIARFPISDMAQHLQDLSSHLKHAFGVLAMCVWLLHNVAFACAPASAEMFRVAPHSSFDEEYMREDMQREDTADIPNELRGRRVVAFMTVPGFTLRNSVVKADVCCFDSLV
;
A
#
# COMPACT_ATOMS: atom_id res chain seq x y z
N MET A 1 10.69 58.36 96.04
CA MET A 1 11.76 57.65 95.31
C MET A 1 11.39 57.63 93.84
N ARG A 2 12.08 58.41 93.01
CA ARG A 2 11.90 58.37 91.55
C ARG A 2 12.67 57.15 91.04
N PRO A 3 12.08 56.28 90.20
CA PRO A 3 12.88 55.25 89.53
C PRO A 3 13.99 55.96 88.75
N SER A 4 15.24 55.48 88.87
CA SER A 4 16.36 56.03 88.10
C SER A 4 16.06 55.90 86.61
N ALA A 5 16.57 56.83 85.80
CA ALA A 5 16.40 56.80 84.34
C ALA A 5 16.86 55.45 83.72
N GLU A 6 17.79 54.74 84.36
CA GLU A 6 18.23 53.39 83.99
C GLU A 6 17.11 52.33 84.02
N ASN A 7 16.08 52.50 84.85
CA ASN A 7 14.94 51.58 84.90
C ASN A 7 13.98 51.73 83.70
N GLU A 8 13.82 52.92 83.12
CA GLU A 8 12.93 53.12 81.98
C GLU A 8 13.52 52.57 80.67
N ASP A 9 14.83 52.74 80.47
CA ASP A 9 15.53 52.17 79.31
C ASP A 9 15.55 50.63 79.38
N SER A 10 15.72 50.06 80.57
CA SER A 10 15.62 48.62 80.80
C SER A 10 14.21 48.07 80.48
N LEU A 11 13.15 48.79 80.87
CA LEU A 11 11.76 48.42 80.56
C LEU A 11 11.43 48.57 79.06
N ARG A 12 11.99 49.57 78.38
CA ARG A 12 11.82 49.73 76.92
C ARG A 12 12.52 48.59 76.17
N ALA A 13 13.75 48.25 76.54
CA ALA A 13 14.48 47.13 75.96
C ALA A 13 13.74 45.79 76.17
N LEU A 14 13.13 45.60 77.33
CA LEU A 14 12.30 44.41 77.62
C LEU A 14 11.06 44.33 76.71
N ARG A 15 10.33 45.45 76.52
CA ARG A 15 9.15 45.49 75.63
C ARG A 15 9.53 45.29 74.16
N GLU A 16 10.65 45.84 73.71
CA GLU A 16 11.16 45.60 72.36
C GLU A 16 11.59 44.15 72.15
N PHE A 17 12.16 43.53 73.18
CA PHE A 17 12.46 42.09 73.16
C PHE A 17 11.17 41.26 73.10
N GLU A 18 10.19 41.52 73.96
CA GLU A 18 8.89 40.82 74.00
C GLU A 18 8.09 40.96 72.68
N THR A 19 8.12 42.14 72.06
CA THR A 19 7.46 42.34 70.75
C THR A 19 8.20 41.61 69.64
N ARG A 20 9.54 41.55 69.66
CA ARG A 20 10.33 40.76 68.72
C ARG A 20 10.10 39.26 68.88
N THR A 21 10.02 38.77 70.12
CA THR A 21 9.73 37.34 70.38
C THR A 21 8.32 37.00 69.93
N LEU A 22 7.31 37.81 70.24
CA LEU A 22 5.93 37.60 69.80
C LEU A 22 5.78 37.62 68.26
N VAL A 23 6.47 38.53 67.57
CA VAL A 23 6.50 38.56 66.10
C VAL A 23 7.20 37.31 65.55
N GLY A 24 8.26 36.85 66.21
CA GLY A 24 8.95 35.60 65.88
C GLY A 24 8.03 34.38 66.02
N GLU A 25 7.33 34.26 67.15
CA GLU A 25 6.36 33.18 67.41
C GLU A 25 5.21 33.19 66.39
N LYS A 26 4.65 34.36 66.08
CA LYS A 26 3.59 34.47 65.07
C LYS A 26 4.06 34.08 63.68
N ARG A 27 5.31 34.41 63.32
CA ARG A 27 5.92 33.99 62.04
C ARG A 27 6.12 32.47 62.00
N LEU A 28 6.60 31.88 63.10
CA LEU A 28 6.76 30.43 63.22
C LEU A 28 5.42 29.70 63.16
N GLN A 29 4.39 30.19 63.86
CA GLN A 29 3.05 29.61 63.82
C GLN A 29 2.46 29.66 62.41
N ASN A 30 2.56 30.80 61.72
CA ASN A 30 2.13 30.91 60.32
C ASN A 30 2.90 29.95 59.38
N GLN A 31 4.18 29.70 59.64
CA GLN A 31 4.98 28.75 58.88
C GLN A 31 4.53 27.30 59.15
N ILE A 32 4.24 26.96 60.40
CA ILE A 32 3.69 25.66 60.80
C ILE A 32 2.32 25.43 60.13
N ASP A 33 1.43 26.41 60.19
CA ASP A 33 0.09 26.31 59.59
C ASP A 33 0.16 26.11 58.06
N ARG A 34 1.09 26.79 57.39
CA ARG A 34 1.36 26.58 55.95
C ARG A 34 1.85 25.18 55.66
N LEU A 35 2.82 24.67 56.43
CA LEU A 35 3.34 23.31 56.25
C LEU A 35 2.26 22.25 56.49
N ILE A 36 1.38 22.44 57.48
CA ILE A 36 0.24 21.56 57.72
C ILE A 36 -0.75 21.60 56.54
N ALA A 37 -1.03 22.78 56.00
CA ALA A 37 -1.90 22.93 54.84
C ALA A 37 -1.32 22.24 53.59
N GLU A 38 -0.03 22.43 53.31
CA GLU A 38 0.69 21.78 52.22
C GLU A 38 0.70 20.25 52.39
N GLN A 39 0.98 19.75 53.59
CA GLN A 39 0.96 18.32 53.90
C GLN A 39 -0.43 17.71 53.69
N ASN A 40 -1.49 18.41 54.09
CA ASN A 40 -2.87 17.97 53.89
C ASN A 40 -3.26 17.96 52.40
N GLU A 41 -2.80 18.94 51.62
CA GLU A 41 -3.01 18.95 50.17
C GLU A 41 -2.28 17.78 49.50
N GLU A 42 -1.04 17.50 49.90
CA GLU A 42 -0.26 16.40 49.36
C GLU A 42 -0.87 15.03 49.69
N GLN A 43 -1.43 14.88 50.90
CA GLN A 43 -2.19 13.69 51.27
C GLN A 43 -3.45 13.53 50.41
N ARG A 44 -4.16 14.64 50.08
CA ARG A 44 -5.33 14.59 49.19
C ARG A 44 -4.92 14.22 47.76
N ARG A 45 -3.82 14.76 47.24
CA ARG A 45 -3.25 14.40 45.93
C ARG A 45 -2.89 12.93 45.87
N THR A 46 -2.20 12.42 46.88
CA THR A 46 -1.83 11.00 47.01
C THR A 46 -3.07 10.09 47.03
N LYS A 47 -4.11 10.46 47.78
CA LYS A 47 -5.38 9.70 47.80
C LYS A 47 -6.06 9.65 46.43
N ARG A 48 -6.09 10.77 45.70
CA ARG A 48 -6.64 10.83 44.33
C ARG A 48 -5.86 9.94 43.36
N ILE A 49 -4.52 10.02 43.39
CA ILE A 49 -3.65 9.18 42.55
C ILE A 49 -3.88 7.69 42.84
N ARG A 50 -3.99 7.29 44.11
CA ARG A 50 -4.30 5.89 44.48
C ARG A 50 -5.66 5.43 43.95
N SER A 51 -6.70 6.26 44.09
CA SER A 51 -8.05 5.95 43.57
C SER A 51 -8.05 5.75 42.06
N VAL A 52 -7.39 6.64 41.31
CA VAL A 52 -7.27 6.51 39.84
C VAL A 52 -6.45 5.26 39.46
N ALA A 53 -5.38 4.95 40.20
CA ALA A 53 -4.59 3.75 39.97
C ALA A 53 -5.38 2.46 40.27
N GLU A 54 -6.24 2.45 41.29
CA GLU A 54 -7.13 1.32 41.60
C GLU A 54 -8.18 1.12 40.51
N GLU A 55 -8.81 2.20 40.04
CA GLU A 55 -9.74 2.14 38.91
C GLU A 55 -9.08 1.64 37.63
N GLY A 56 -7.88 2.15 37.32
CA GLY A 56 -7.08 1.68 36.18
C GLY A 56 -6.73 0.19 36.27
N ARG A 57 -6.35 -0.31 37.46
CA ARG A 57 -6.12 -1.75 37.68
C ARG A 57 -7.38 -2.58 37.44
N ALA A 58 -8.54 -2.11 37.90
CA ALA A 58 -9.81 -2.79 37.67
C ALA A 58 -10.17 -2.85 36.17
N GLN A 59 -9.95 -1.77 35.42
CA GLN A 59 -10.18 -1.74 33.98
C GLN A 59 -9.23 -2.68 33.23
N VAL A 60 -7.95 -2.71 33.58
CA VAL A 60 -6.97 -3.65 33.00
C VAL A 60 -7.36 -5.10 33.28
N HIS A 61 -7.85 -5.40 34.48
CA HIS A 61 -8.34 -6.74 34.82
C HIS A 61 -9.54 -7.14 33.93
N VAL A 62 -10.54 -6.26 33.78
CA VAL A 62 -11.71 -6.52 32.90
C VAL A 62 -11.28 -6.73 31.45
N PHE A 63 -10.34 -5.93 30.96
CA PHE A 63 -9.79 -6.08 29.61
C PHE A 63 -9.05 -7.41 29.44
N THR A 64 -8.23 -7.79 30.41
CA THR A 64 -7.47 -9.06 30.40
C THR A 64 -8.41 -10.27 30.33
N GLU A 65 -9.51 -10.24 31.08
CA GLU A 65 -10.48 -11.35 31.05
C GLU A 65 -11.23 -11.42 29.71
N ARG A 66 -11.59 -10.26 29.12
CA ARG A 66 -12.17 -10.21 27.77
C ARG A 66 -11.20 -10.73 26.71
N TRP A 67 -9.92 -10.40 26.85
CA TRP A 67 -8.87 -10.87 25.95
C TRP A 67 -8.73 -12.40 26.00
N ARG A 68 -8.73 -12.99 27.20
CA ARG A 68 -8.71 -14.45 27.37
C ARG A 68 -9.90 -15.13 26.67
N VAL A 69 -11.11 -14.61 26.85
CA VAL A 69 -12.31 -15.14 26.16
C VAL A 69 -12.19 -15.02 24.63
N PHE A 70 -11.56 -13.95 24.15
CA PHE A 70 -11.29 -13.79 22.71
C PHE A 70 -10.27 -14.82 22.21
N GLU A 71 -9.17 -15.05 22.93
CA GLU A 71 -8.15 -16.05 22.58
C GLU A 71 -8.74 -17.47 22.51
N ASP A 72 -9.60 -17.84 23.47
CA ASP A 72 -10.29 -19.13 23.45
C ASP A 72 -11.18 -19.29 22.20
N ARG A 73 -11.99 -18.26 21.88
CA ARG A 73 -12.84 -18.26 20.68
C ARG A 73 -12.03 -18.29 19.39
N TRP A 74 -10.89 -17.61 19.36
CA TRP A 74 -9.98 -17.63 18.22
C TRP A 74 -9.37 -19.02 18.02
N GLY A 75 -8.95 -19.68 19.10
CA GLY A 75 -8.47 -21.06 19.06
C GLY A 75 -9.51 -22.04 18.50
N ASP A 76 -10.78 -21.91 18.90
CA ASP A 76 -11.87 -22.71 18.35
C ASP A 76 -12.12 -22.43 16.86
N LEU A 77 -12.00 -21.18 16.43
CA LEU A 77 -12.13 -20.82 15.02
C LEU A 77 -11.01 -21.44 14.19
N VAL A 78 -9.76 -21.37 14.66
CA VAL A 78 -8.59 -21.98 13.99
C VAL A 78 -8.81 -23.49 13.80
N LYS A 79 -9.22 -24.21 14.85
CA LYS A 79 -9.52 -25.66 14.75
C LYS A 79 -10.62 -25.97 13.73
N ARG A 80 -11.65 -25.12 13.64
CA ARG A 80 -12.73 -25.29 12.65
C ARG A 80 -12.22 -25.05 11.23
N VAL A 81 -11.34 -24.08 11.03
CA VAL A 81 -10.71 -23.82 9.72
C VAL A 81 -9.84 -25.01 9.31
N GLU A 82 -8.98 -25.50 10.21
CA GLU A 82 -8.12 -26.69 9.95
C GLU A 82 -8.95 -27.93 9.59
N SER A 83 -10.06 -28.15 10.30
CA SER A 83 -11.00 -29.25 10.00
C SER A 83 -11.63 -29.12 8.59
N VAL A 84 -12.02 -27.91 8.21
CA VAL A 84 -12.55 -27.62 6.87
C VAL A 84 -11.46 -27.82 5.80
N GLU A 85 -10.22 -27.38 6.06
CA GLU A 85 -9.09 -27.59 5.15
C GLU A 85 -8.77 -29.07 4.95
N SER A 86 -8.73 -29.86 6.02
CA SER A 86 -8.56 -31.32 5.94
C SER A 86 -9.68 -31.97 5.10
N THR A 87 -10.91 -31.51 5.27
CA THR A 87 -12.07 -31.98 4.48
C THR A 87 -11.89 -31.59 2.99
N ILE A 88 -11.47 -30.36 2.71
CA ILE A 88 -11.19 -29.86 1.37
C ILE A 88 -10.10 -30.69 0.69
N GLN A 89 -9.02 -31.05 1.41
CA GLN A 89 -7.93 -31.88 0.91
C GLN A 89 -8.40 -33.31 0.59
N GLN A 90 -9.22 -33.93 1.45
CA GLN A 90 -9.82 -35.24 1.17
C GLN A 90 -10.68 -35.25 -0.09
N TYR A 91 -11.48 -34.20 -0.33
CA TYR A 91 -12.29 -34.06 -1.55
C TYR A 91 -11.51 -33.48 -2.75
N SER A 92 -10.22 -33.17 -2.63
CA SER A 92 -9.42 -32.58 -3.73
C SER A 92 -8.71 -33.63 -4.60
N LEU A 93 -8.70 -34.90 -4.16
CA LEU A 93 -7.97 -35.99 -4.81
C LEU A 93 -8.76 -36.70 -5.92
N VAL A 94 -10.05 -36.38 -6.09
CA VAL A 94 -10.94 -37.18 -6.97
C VAL A 94 -11.18 -36.54 -8.35
N ASP A 95 -10.94 -35.23 -8.57
CA ASP A 95 -11.25 -34.56 -9.85
C ASP A 95 -10.10 -33.75 -10.50
N THR A 96 -8.87 -33.89 -10.02
CA THR A 96 -7.72 -33.09 -10.48
C THR A 96 -7.06 -33.57 -11.79
N ALA A 97 -7.52 -34.69 -12.36
CA ALA A 97 -6.87 -35.34 -13.51
C ALA A 97 -6.87 -34.49 -14.81
N LEU A 98 -7.74 -33.48 -14.93
CA LEU A 98 -7.83 -32.65 -16.14
C LEU A 98 -6.88 -31.44 -16.18
N TYR A 99 -6.25 -31.03 -15.07
CA TYR A 99 -5.41 -29.81 -15.02
C TYR A 99 -4.01 -30.01 -14.43
N HIS A 100 -3.56 -31.26 -14.32
CA HIS A 100 -2.12 -31.57 -14.25
C HIS A 100 -1.43 -31.50 -15.64
N SER A 101 -2.18 -31.18 -16.69
CA SER A 101 -1.65 -30.98 -18.04
C SER A 101 -0.60 -29.86 -18.09
N GLU A 102 0.52 -30.12 -18.79
CA GLU A 102 1.59 -29.17 -19.10
C GLU A 102 1.11 -27.89 -19.83
N ALA A 103 -0.17 -27.79 -20.20
CA ALA A 103 -0.76 -26.65 -20.90
C ALA A 103 -1.05 -25.42 -20.01
N THR A 104 -1.04 -25.54 -18.68
CA THR A 104 -1.40 -24.41 -17.81
C THR A 104 -0.37 -23.26 -17.83
N PRO A 105 0.96 -23.51 -17.75
CA PRO A 105 1.96 -22.46 -17.86
C PRO A 105 1.96 -21.74 -19.21
N SER A 106 1.73 -22.47 -20.31
CA SER A 106 1.68 -21.89 -21.66
C SER A 106 0.46 -20.99 -21.86
N LEU A 107 -0.68 -21.34 -21.25
CA LEU A 107 -1.87 -20.49 -21.24
C LEU A 107 -1.63 -19.19 -20.46
N LEU A 108 -1.07 -19.28 -19.25
CA LEU A 108 -0.74 -18.11 -18.43
C LEU A 108 0.25 -17.19 -19.16
N GLN A 109 1.30 -17.78 -19.76
CA GLN A 109 2.29 -17.04 -20.56
C GLN A 109 1.64 -16.36 -21.77
N THR A 110 0.74 -17.03 -22.47
CA THR A 110 0.01 -16.47 -23.62
C THR A 110 -0.83 -15.28 -23.18
N ARG A 111 -1.52 -15.37 -22.05
CA ARG A 111 -2.37 -14.28 -21.53
C ARG A 111 -1.54 -13.11 -21.00
N ALA A 112 -0.42 -13.37 -20.32
CA ALA A 112 0.52 -12.33 -19.92
C ALA A 112 1.08 -11.56 -21.15
N LYS A 113 1.38 -12.25 -22.26
CA LYS A 113 1.75 -11.61 -23.53
C LYS A 113 0.62 -10.74 -24.10
N SER A 114 -0.64 -11.18 -24.02
CA SER A 114 -1.80 -10.38 -24.44
C SER A 114 -1.96 -9.11 -23.59
N VAL A 115 -1.79 -9.22 -22.27
CA VAL A 115 -1.79 -8.07 -21.36
C VAL A 115 -0.70 -7.07 -21.75
N LYS A 116 0.54 -7.52 -21.97
CA LYS A 116 1.64 -6.65 -22.43
C LYS A 116 1.25 -5.86 -23.69
N LYS A 117 0.73 -6.55 -24.71
CA LYS A 117 0.30 -5.91 -25.97
C LYS A 117 -0.81 -4.88 -25.73
N ALA A 118 -1.77 -5.18 -24.85
CA ALA A 118 -2.86 -4.27 -24.51
C ALA A 118 -2.37 -3.03 -23.72
N ILE A 119 -1.45 -3.22 -22.76
CA ILE A 119 -0.78 -2.13 -22.03
C ILE A 119 -0.07 -1.19 -23.01
N GLN A 120 0.76 -1.75 -23.90
CA GLN A 120 1.48 -0.98 -24.92
C GLN A 120 0.55 -0.19 -25.84
N ARG A 121 -0.57 -0.79 -26.27
CA ARG A 121 -1.57 -0.12 -27.13
C ARG A 121 -2.26 1.02 -26.38
N CYS A 122 -2.69 0.79 -25.14
CA CYS A 122 -3.34 1.80 -24.31
C CYS A 122 -2.39 2.98 -24.03
N ALA A 123 -1.14 2.68 -23.63
CA ALA A 123 -0.10 3.69 -23.42
C ALA A 123 0.18 4.52 -24.67
N ASN A 124 0.20 3.89 -25.85
CA ASN A 124 0.37 4.62 -27.12
C ASN A 124 -0.78 5.58 -27.40
N ILE A 125 -2.03 5.20 -27.10
CA ILE A 125 -3.19 6.08 -27.29
C ILE A 125 -3.13 7.24 -26.29
N ILE A 126 -2.83 6.98 -25.02
CA ILE A 126 -2.62 8.04 -24.02
C ILE A 126 -1.51 8.99 -24.49
N PHE A 127 -0.39 8.46 -24.96
CA PHE A 127 0.69 9.26 -25.51
C PHE A 127 0.28 10.06 -26.77
N GLN A 128 -0.58 9.53 -27.64
CA GLN A 128 -1.06 10.28 -28.81
C GLN A 128 -1.99 11.43 -28.41
N VAL A 129 -2.89 11.19 -27.45
CA VAL A 129 -3.84 12.20 -26.95
C VAL A 129 -3.11 13.28 -26.16
N LEU A 130 -2.17 12.89 -25.29
CA LEU A 130 -1.52 13.78 -24.34
C LEU A 130 -0.13 14.26 -24.78
N GLY A 131 0.51 13.57 -25.71
CA GLY A 131 1.92 13.79 -26.08
C GLY A 131 2.21 15.18 -26.60
N LYS A 132 1.24 15.83 -27.27
CA LYS A 132 1.38 17.23 -27.69
C LYS A 132 1.52 18.19 -26.50
N HIS A 133 0.89 17.88 -25.36
CA HIS A 133 0.99 18.64 -24.12
C HIS A 133 2.21 18.21 -23.28
N PHE A 134 2.57 16.93 -23.30
CA PHE A 134 3.73 16.43 -22.55
C PHE A 134 5.08 16.86 -23.12
N LEU A 135 5.15 17.17 -24.42
CA LEU A 135 6.38 17.67 -25.04
C LEU A 135 6.64 19.16 -24.77
N THR A 136 5.63 19.92 -24.33
CA THR A 136 5.74 21.38 -24.09
C THR A 136 5.90 21.76 -22.62
N VAL A 137 5.49 20.90 -21.69
CA VAL A 137 5.57 21.11 -20.23
C VAL A 137 6.79 20.37 -19.65
N PRO A 138 7.43 20.83 -18.56
CA PRO A 138 8.47 20.09 -17.84
C PRO A 138 7.88 18.87 -17.10
N PHE A 139 7.35 17.93 -17.86
CA PHE A 139 6.62 16.76 -17.37
C PHE A 139 7.52 15.60 -16.99
N LEU A 140 8.64 15.47 -17.71
CA LEU A 140 9.65 14.44 -17.46
C LEU A 140 10.16 14.45 -16.02
N PRO A 141 10.53 15.60 -15.41
CA PRO A 141 10.91 15.65 -14.00
C PRO A 141 9.84 15.12 -13.03
N ILE A 142 8.55 15.30 -13.32
CA ILE A 142 7.45 14.83 -12.45
C ILE A 142 7.33 13.31 -12.55
N LEU A 143 7.30 12.76 -13.77
CA LEU A 143 7.32 11.31 -13.94
C LEU A 143 8.59 10.69 -13.36
N PHE A 144 9.74 11.30 -13.59
CA PHE A 144 10.98 10.83 -12.99
C PHE A 144 10.94 10.91 -11.46
N SER A 145 10.33 11.94 -10.87
CA SER A 145 10.12 12.01 -9.43
C SER A 145 9.17 10.92 -8.91
N LEU A 146 8.11 10.57 -9.65
CA LEU A 146 7.20 9.47 -9.28
C LEU A 146 7.94 8.12 -9.25
N PHE A 147 8.94 7.95 -10.10
CA PHE A 147 9.76 6.73 -10.16
C PHE A 147 11.12 6.85 -9.45
N GLY A 148 11.37 7.93 -8.70
CA GLY A 148 12.63 8.13 -7.95
C GLY A 148 13.88 8.28 -8.82
N LEU A 149 13.74 8.68 -10.09
CA LEU A 149 14.84 8.86 -11.04
C LEU A 149 15.41 10.28 -10.93
N GLY A 150 16.70 10.40 -10.59
CA GLY A 150 17.40 11.69 -10.55
C GLY A 150 17.51 12.33 -11.93
N VAL A 151 17.27 13.64 -12.03
CA VAL A 151 17.16 14.40 -13.30
C VAL A 151 18.52 14.86 -13.83
N GLU A 152 19.63 14.37 -13.29
CA GLU A 152 20.97 14.86 -13.60
C GLU A 152 21.55 14.18 -14.86
N GLY A 153 21.12 14.64 -16.04
CA GLY A 153 21.74 14.22 -17.30
C GLY A 153 21.05 14.79 -18.53
N SER A 154 21.85 15.27 -19.50
CA SER A 154 21.37 15.78 -20.79
C SER A 154 20.51 14.73 -21.51
N MET A 155 19.19 14.93 -21.50
CA MET A 155 18.21 13.98 -22.03
C MET A 155 18.37 13.76 -23.54
N SER A 156 18.64 12.50 -23.89
CA SER A 156 18.87 11.96 -25.25
C SER A 156 17.63 12.05 -26.17
N PRO A 157 17.77 11.80 -27.49
CA PRO A 157 16.69 11.75 -28.49
C PRO A 157 15.52 10.77 -28.17
N ASN A 158 15.60 9.96 -27.11
CA ASN A 158 14.62 8.92 -26.78
C ASN A 158 13.46 9.35 -25.85
N ARG A 159 13.22 10.65 -25.63
CA ARG A 159 12.16 11.16 -24.73
C ARG A 159 10.77 10.56 -24.97
N GLY A 160 10.36 10.42 -26.22
CA GLY A 160 9.05 9.85 -26.57
C GLY A 160 8.92 8.37 -26.19
N ARG A 161 10.02 7.60 -26.25
CA ARG A 161 10.05 6.20 -25.83
C ARG A 161 9.96 6.08 -24.31
N CYS A 162 10.78 6.85 -23.59
CA CYS A 162 10.74 6.91 -22.13
C CYS A 162 9.33 7.24 -21.62
N MET A 163 8.68 8.24 -22.22
CA MET A 163 7.31 8.63 -21.87
C MET A 163 6.32 7.47 -22.03
N LYS A 164 6.37 6.77 -23.18
CA LYS A 164 5.50 5.61 -23.43
C LYS A 164 5.73 4.50 -22.42
N VAL A 165 6.98 4.22 -22.07
CA VAL A 165 7.36 3.16 -21.12
C VAL A 165 6.92 3.54 -19.69
N SER A 166 7.04 4.80 -19.29
CA SER A 166 6.51 5.30 -18.02
C SER A 166 4.97 5.23 -17.96
N LEU A 167 4.27 5.55 -19.05
CA LEU A 167 2.81 5.37 -19.13
C LEU A 167 2.40 3.90 -19.02
N GLN A 168 3.20 2.98 -19.55
CA GLN A 168 2.96 1.54 -19.38
C GLN A 168 3.09 1.12 -17.92
N ALA A 169 4.14 1.58 -17.23
CA ALA A 169 4.32 1.32 -15.80
C ALA A 169 3.16 1.85 -14.96
N LEU A 170 2.69 3.06 -15.25
CA LEU A 170 1.52 3.64 -14.59
C LEU A 170 0.25 2.81 -14.82
N LEU A 171 -0.05 2.47 -16.08
CA LEU A 171 -1.20 1.63 -16.41
C LEU A 171 -1.13 0.27 -15.73
N CYS A 172 0.07 -0.32 -15.70
CA CYS A 172 0.35 -1.57 -15.04
C CYS A 172 0.05 -1.49 -13.54
N GLU A 173 0.55 -0.47 -12.85
CA GLU A 173 0.29 -0.25 -11.43
C GLU A 173 -1.21 -0.17 -11.13
N ILE A 174 -1.95 0.63 -11.90
CA ILE A 174 -3.40 0.81 -11.73
C ILE A 174 -4.16 -0.50 -11.97
N ILE A 175 -3.94 -1.13 -13.13
CA ILE A 175 -4.76 -2.27 -13.56
C ILE A 175 -4.49 -3.52 -12.72
N PHE A 176 -3.25 -3.69 -12.23
CA PHE A 176 -2.86 -4.79 -11.36
C PHE A 176 -3.02 -4.48 -9.86
N ALA A 177 -3.50 -3.29 -9.47
CA ALA A 177 -3.73 -3.00 -8.05
C ALA A 177 -4.74 -4.00 -7.46
N GLY A 178 -4.38 -4.68 -6.36
CA GLY A 178 -5.23 -5.68 -5.72
C GLY A 178 -5.36 -7.01 -6.46
N PHE A 179 -4.53 -7.29 -7.47
CA PHE A 179 -4.55 -8.56 -8.20
C PHE A 179 -4.36 -9.78 -7.28
N GLU A 180 -3.60 -9.61 -6.20
CA GLU A 180 -3.35 -10.63 -5.19
C GLU A 180 -4.62 -11.00 -4.40
N ALA A 181 -5.65 -10.15 -4.43
CA ALA A 181 -6.95 -10.45 -3.83
C ALA A 181 -7.83 -11.28 -4.78
N PRO A 182 -8.52 -12.33 -4.31
CA PRO A 182 -9.39 -13.16 -5.15
C PRO A 182 -10.53 -12.41 -5.85
N SER A 183 -10.85 -11.19 -5.40
CA SER A 183 -11.91 -10.33 -5.91
C SER A 183 -11.42 -8.96 -6.37
N PHE A 184 -10.11 -8.75 -6.54
CA PHE A 184 -9.55 -7.41 -6.80
C PHE A 184 -9.93 -6.34 -5.77
N ASN A 185 -10.33 -6.74 -4.55
CA ASN A 185 -10.92 -5.86 -3.53
C ASN A 185 -12.22 -5.17 -3.98
N ILE A 186 -13.01 -5.81 -4.85
CA ILE A 186 -14.34 -5.34 -5.23
C ILE A 186 -15.29 -5.58 -4.02
N PRO A 187 -15.92 -4.52 -3.45
CA PRO A 187 -16.68 -4.61 -2.19
C PRO A 187 -17.89 -5.56 -2.19
N GLN A 188 -18.31 -6.06 -3.37
CA GLN A 188 -19.55 -6.81 -3.55
C GLN A 188 -19.36 -8.33 -3.69
N CYS A 189 -18.13 -8.84 -3.62
CA CYS A 189 -17.90 -10.29 -3.72
C CYS A 189 -18.14 -10.94 -2.34
N MET A 190 -19.21 -11.75 -2.24
CA MET A 190 -19.47 -12.57 -1.05
C MET A 190 -18.34 -13.60 -0.84
N PHE A 191 -18.11 -13.97 0.41
CA PHE A 191 -17.17 -15.05 0.77
C PHE A 191 -17.68 -16.39 0.22
N GLU A 192 -17.26 -16.73 -1.00
CA GLU A 192 -17.47 -18.05 -1.58
C GLU A 192 -16.40 -19.04 -1.08
N LYS A 193 -16.74 -20.32 -1.00
CA LYS A 193 -15.75 -21.36 -0.66
C LYS A 193 -14.67 -21.39 -1.75
N PRO A 194 -13.37 -21.56 -1.41
CA PRO A 194 -12.28 -21.50 -2.38
C PRO A 194 -12.44 -22.41 -3.60
N LYS A 195 -13.01 -23.62 -3.44
CA LYS A 195 -13.29 -24.55 -4.55
C LYS A 195 -14.32 -24.00 -5.54
N ILE A 196 -15.44 -23.49 -5.02
CA ILE A 196 -16.52 -22.91 -5.83
C ILE A 196 -15.99 -21.71 -6.60
N LEU A 197 -15.22 -20.85 -5.92
CA LEU A 197 -14.62 -19.68 -6.55
C LEU A 197 -13.70 -20.07 -7.70
N LYS A 198 -12.88 -21.13 -7.55
CA LYS A 198 -12.00 -21.62 -8.62
C LYS A 198 -12.78 -22.08 -9.85
N GLU A 199 -13.82 -22.88 -9.66
CA GLU A 199 -14.67 -23.37 -10.75
C GLU A 199 -15.37 -22.22 -11.47
N LYS A 200 -15.93 -21.27 -10.71
CA LYS A 200 -16.56 -20.06 -11.24
C LYS A 200 -15.59 -19.22 -12.06
N ARG A 201 -14.36 -19.01 -11.57
CA ARG A 201 -13.29 -18.28 -12.28
C ARG A 201 -12.92 -18.98 -13.59
N LEU A 202 -12.80 -20.30 -13.57
CA LEU A 202 -12.51 -21.08 -14.77
C LEU A 202 -13.65 -21.03 -15.79
N GLU A 203 -14.90 -21.09 -15.33
CA GLU A 203 -16.09 -20.96 -16.17
C GLU A 203 -16.14 -19.57 -16.84
N VAL A 204 -15.95 -18.51 -16.06
CA VAL A 204 -15.85 -17.14 -16.59
C VAL A 204 -14.73 -17.03 -17.63
N PHE A 205 -13.55 -17.59 -17.34
CA PHE A 205 -12.46 -17.57 -18.31
C PHE A 205 -12.84 -18.29 -19.60
N ARG A 206 -13.35 -19.54 -19.53
CA ARG A 206 -13.74 -20.32 -20.70
C ARG A 206 -14.82 -19.62 -21.52
N LYS A 207 -15.79 -19.00 -20.85
CA LYS A 207 -16.89 -18.29 -21.51
C LYS A 207 -16.40 -17.09 -22.33
N PHE A 208 -15.43 -16.33 -21.80
CA PHE A 208 -15.07 -15.03 -22.36
C PHE A 208 -13.65 -14.95 -22.96
N VAL A 209 -12.96 -16.09 -23.10
CA VAL A 209 -11.56 -16.12 -23.58
C VAL A 209 -11.39 -15.65 -25.03
N ASP A 210 -12.41 -15.88 -25.85
CA ASP A 210 -12.48 -15.58 -27.28
C ASP A 210 -13.57 -14.54 -27.61
N GLU A 211 -14.26 -14.02 -26.60
CA GLU A 211 -15.28 -12.99 -26.74
C GLU A 211 -14.66 -11.59 -26.82
N ASP A 212 -15.41 -10.65 -27.40
CA ASP A 212 -15.00 -9.26 -27.41
C ASP A 212 -15.29 -8.54 -26.08
N PHE A 213 -14.67 -7.37 -25.93
CA PHE A 213 -14.78 -6.53 -24.73
C PHE A 213 -16.22 -6.11 -24.42
N GLU A 214 -17.04 -5.82 -25.44
CA GLU A 214 -18.40 -5.32 -25.26
C GLU A 214 -19.32 -6.43 -24.74
N THR A 215 -19.14 -7.66 -25.22
CA THR A 215 -19.85 -8.85 -24.73
C THR A 215 -19.52 -9.12 -23.26
N LEU A 216 -18.23 -9.15 -22.89
CA LEU A 216 -17.85 -9.35 -21.48
C LEU A 216 -18.38 -8.22 -20.58
N ARG A 217 -18.34 -6.96 -21.05
CA ARG A 217 -18.82 -5.81 -20.30
C ARG A 217 -20.32 -5.85 -20.04
N SER A 218 -21.12 -6.31 -21.01
CA SER A 218 -22.58 -6.36 -20.87
C SER A 218 -23.06 -7.54 -20.03
N GLU A 219 -22.36 -8.67 -20.07
CA GLU A 219 -22.79 -9.91 -19.42
C GLU A 219 -22.18 -10.18 -18.04
N ASN A 220 -21.10 -9.50 -17.66
CA ASN A 220 -20.39 -9.74 -16.41
C ASN A 220 -20.33 -8.50 -15.51
N HIS A 221 -21.23 -8.44 -14.53
CA HIS A 221 -21.31 -7.33 -13.57
C HIS A 221 -20.05 -7.17 -12.70
N GLU A 222 -19.37 -8.27 -12.35
CA GLU A 222 -18.12 -8.19 -11.56
C GLU A 222 -17.01 -7.52 -12.38
N PHE A 223 -16.89 -7.87 -13.67
CA PHE A 223 -15.97 -7.22 -14.60
C PHE A 223 -16.34 -5.76 -14.82
N GLN A 224 -17.63 -5.43 -14.92
CA GLN A 224 -18.07 -4.04 -15.03
C GLN A 224 -17.66 -3.21 -13.80
N ALA A 225 -17.84 -3.76 -12.59
CA ALA A 225 -17.42 -3.10 -11.36
C ALA A 225 -15.89 -2.91 -11.32
N PHE A 226 -15.13 -3.94 -11.70
CA PHE A 226 -13.68 -3.88 -11.87
C PHE A 226 -13.29 -2.75 -12.84
N LEU A 227 -13.88 -2.72 -14.03
CA LEU A 227 -13.59 -1.73 -15.05
C LEU A 227 -13.84 -0.31 -14.56
N CYS A 228 -14.99 -0.05 -13.92
CA CYS A 228 -15.32 1.26 -13.37
C CYS A 228 -14.31 1.71 -12.32
N GLN A 229 -13.99 0.84 -11.35
CA GLN A 229 -13.01 1.14 -10.31
C GLN A 229 -11.63 1.46 -10.90
N LYS A 230 -11.16 0.66 -11.87
CA LYS A 230 -9.85 0.87 -12.51
C LYS A 230 -9.81 2.14 -13.34
N TRP A 231 -10.91 2.47 -14.01
CA TRP A 231 -11.03 3.70 -14.77
C TRP A 231 -10.96 4.94 -13.88
N GLU A 232 -11.67 4.93 -12.75
CA GLU A 232 -11.63 6.03 -11.77
C GLU A 232 -10.23 6.27 -11.23
N LEU A 233 -9.48 5.19 -10.91
CA LEU A 233 -8.08 5.30 -10.48
C LEU A 233 -7.19 5.91 -11.58
N LEU A 234 -7.39 5.51 -12.83
CA LEU A 234 -6.64 6.10 -13.96
C LEU A 234 -6.94 7.59 -14.12
N VAL A 235 -8.21 7.98 -14.10
CA VAL A 235 -8.62 9.39 -14.21
C VAL A 235 -8.04 10.19 -13.06
N ALA A 236 -8.11 9.68 -11.83
CA ALA A 236 -7.56 10.33 -10.64
C ALA A 236 -6.04 10.54 -10.77
N GLU A 237 -5.30 9.51 -11.20
CA GLU A 237 -3.85 9.60 -11.31
C GLU A 237 -3.40 10.53 -12.44
N ILE A 238 -4.11 10.50 -13.59
CA ILE A 238 -3.84 11.44 -14.67
C ILE A 238 -4.18 12.88 -14.26
N ALA A 239 -5.20 13.10 -13.44
CA ALA A 239 -5.58 14.43 -12.95
C ALA A 239 -4.54 15.07 -12.02
N ARG A 240 -3.60 14.28 -11.46
CA ARG A 240 -2.50 14.81 -10.63
C ARG A 240 -1.45 15.57 -11.43
N PHE A 241 -1.45 15.38 -12.74
CA PHE A 241 -0.51 16.07 -13.62
C PHE A 241 -0.91 17.54 -13.79
N PRO A 242 0.01 18.51 -13.55
CA PRO A 242 -0.29 19.94 -13.55
C PRO A 242 -0.38 20.49 -14.98
N ILE A 243 -1.37 20.02 -15.73
CA ILE A 243 -1.66 20.47 -17.08
C ILE A 243 -3.03 21.13 -17.02
N SER A 244 -3.05 22.45 -17.16
CA SER A 244 -4.29 23.21 -17.31
C SER A 244 -5.13 22.61 -18.44
N ASP A 245 -6.44 22.48 -18.23
CA ASP A 245 -7.45 21.89 -19.14
C ASP A 245 -7.46 20.36 -19.31
N MET A 246 -6.58 19.61 -18.64
CA MET A 246 -6.57 18.14 -18.71
C MET A 246 -7.86 17.50 -18.20
N ALA A 247 -8.44 17.98 -17.09
CA ALA A 247 -9.68 17.41 -16.57
C ALA A 247 -10.83 17.47 -17.59
N GLN A 248 -10.86 18.52 -18.42
CA GLN A 248 -11.88 18.69 -19.46
C GLN A 248 -11.59 17.80 -20.67
N HIS A 249 -10.32 17.69 -21.09
CA HIS A 249 -9.89 16.72 -22.12
C HIS A 249 -9.98 15.26 -21.65
N LEU A 250 -9.97 15.02 -20.33
CA LEU A 250 -10.16 13.71 -19.73
C LEU A 250 -11.64 13.29 -19.71
N GLN A 251 -12.56 14.23 -19.51
CA GLN A 251 -14.00 13.97 -19.70
C GLN A 251 -14.32 13.68 -21.16
N ASP A 252 -13.64 14.38 -22.07
CA ASP A 252 -13.69 14.18 -23.53
C ASP A 252 -12.74 13.07 -24.03
N LEU A 253 -12.25 12.20 -23.14
CA LEU A 253 -11.39 11.08 -23.53
C LEU A 253 -12.02 10.35 -24.70
N SER A 254 -11.25 10.32 -25.80
CA SER A 254 -11.70 9.69 -27.03
C SER A 254 -12.31 8.32 -26.72
N SER A 255 -13.42 7.99 -27.37
CA SER A 255 -14.02 6.66 -27.34
C SER A 255 -12.95 5.56 -27.54
N HIS A 256 -11.91 5.86 -28.32
CA HIS A 256 -10.72 5.05 -28.51
C HIS A 256 -9.94 4.74 -27.23
N LEU A 257 -9.71 5.69 -26.33
CA LEU A 257 -9.02 5.39 -25.05
C LEU A 257 -9.90 4.54 -24.14
N LYS A 258 -11.19 4.89 -23.99
CA LYS A 258 -12.13 4.13 -23.16
C LYS A 258 -12.19 2.67 -23.63
N HIS A 259 -12.29 2.46 -24.95
CA HIS A 259 -12.27 1.13 -25.54
C HIS A 259 -10.92 0.42 -25.35
N ALA A 260 -9.79 1.08 -25.60
CA ALA A 260 -8.47 0.48 -25.42
C ALA A 260 -8.18 0.11 -23.96
N PHE A 261 -8.60 0.94 -23.01
CA PHE A 261 -8.52 0.64 -21.59
C PHE A 261 -9.45 -0.51 -21.21
N GLY A 262 -10.66 -0.56 -21.78
CA GLY A 262 -11.58 -1.68 -21.63
C GLY A 262 -10.97 -3.02 -22.06
N VAL A 263 -10.33 -3.05 -23.24
CA VAL A 263 -9.61 -4.24 -23.74
C VAL A 263 -8.45 -4.62 -22.82
N LEU A 264 -7.69 -3.65 -22.31
CA LEU A 264 -6.64 -3.88 -21.32
C LEU A 264 -7.20 -4.51 -20.03
N ALA A 265 -8.26 -3.92 -19.48
CA ALA A 265 -8.94 -4.41 -18.29
C ALA A 265 -9.45 -5.83 -18.49
N MET A 266 -10.06 -6.14 -19.65
CA MET A 266 -10.48 -7.49 -20.00
C MET A 266 -9.31 -8.47 -20.00
N CYS A 267 -8.18 -8.10 -20.60
CA CYS A 267 -7.00 -8.98 -20.64
C CYS A 267 -6.48 -9.30 -19.23
N VAL A 268 -6.42 -8.30 -18.34
CA VAL A 268 -5.97 -8.48 -16.94
C VAL A 268 -6.98 -9.26 -16.12
N TRP A 269 -8.28 -9.00 -16.32
CA TRP A 269 -9.35 -9.75 -15.70
C TRP A 269 -9.28 -11.24 -16.06
N LEU A 270 -9.17 -11.56 -17.35
CA LEU A 270 -9.07 -12.95 -17.81
C LEU A 270 -7.77 -13.61 -17.31
N LEU A 271 -6.66 -12.88 -17.27
CA LEU A 271 -5.40 -13.37 -16.69
C LEU A 271 -5.58 -13.73 -15.20
N HIS A 272 -6.26 -12.89 -14.44
CA HIS A 272 -6.57 -13.14 -13.02
C HIS A 272 -7.45 -14.37 -12.84
N ASN A 273 -8.52 -14.50 -13.64
CA ASN A 273 -9.39 -15.68 -13.60
C ASN A 273 -8.59 -16.97 -13.85
N VAL A 274 -7.66 -16.99 -14.82
CA VAL A 274 -6.78 -18.14 -15.05
C VAL A 274 -5.80 -18.35 -13.90
N ALA A 275 -5.12 -17.30 -13.44
CA ALA A 275 -4.12 -17.37 -12.38
C ALA A 275 -4.68 -18.00 -11.09
N PHE A 276 -5.91 -17.64 -10.72
CA PHE A 276 -6.60 -18.18 -9.55
C PHE A 276 -7.28 -19.54 -9.82
N ALA A 277 -7.61 -19.86 -11.07
CA ALA A 277 -8.14 -21.17 -11.47
C ALA A 277 -7.06 -22.27 -11.51
N CYS A 278 -5.76 -21.92 -11.62
CA CYS A 278 -4.67 -22.89 -11.64
C CYS A 278 -4.58 -23.68 -10.31
N ALA A 279 -4.59 -25.01 -10.39
CA ALA A 279 -4.39 -25.93 -9.26
C ALA A 279 -3.08 -26.73 -9.44
N PRO A 280 -2.42 -27.21 -8.37
CA PRO A 280 -2.74 -27.04 -6.95
C PRO A 280 -2.30 -25.71 -6.33
N ALA A 281 -1.33 -25.01 -6.93
CA ALA A 281 -0.92 -23.66 -6.52
C ALA A 281 -1.49 -22.61 -7.49
N SER A 282 -2.16 -21.59 -6.97
CA SER A 282 -2.50 -20.37 -7.72
C SER A 282 -1.21 -19.75 -8.26
N ALA A 283 -1.27 -19.18 -9.46
CA ALA A 283 -0.11 -18.41 -9.94
C ALA A 283 0.13 -17.23 -8.99
N GLU A 284 1.36 -17.10 -8.50
CA GLU A 284 1.75 -16.00 -7.65
C GLU A 284 2.30 -14.89 -8.53
N MET A 285 1.81 -13.67 -8.33
CA MET A 285 2.34 -12.51 -9.02
C MET A 285 3.50 -11.95 -8.20
N PHE A 286 4.63 -11.66 -8.85
CA PHE A 286 5.74 -10.96 -8.22
C PHE A 286 5.96 -9.60 -8.88
N ARG A 287 6.36 -8.64 -8.07
CA ARG A 287 6.65 -7.26 -8.48
C ARG A 287 8.13 -6.99 -8.26
N VAL A 288 8.73 -6.28 -9.20
CA VAL A 288 10.15 -5.91 -9.12
C VAL A 288 10.26 -4.53 -8.49
N ALA A 289 11.01 -4.43 -7.40
CA ALA A 289 11.23 -3.16 -6.72
C ALA A 289 12.13 -2.23 -7.56
N PRO A 290 11.86 -0.91 -7.60
CA PRO A 290 12.80 0.07 -8.10
C PRO A 290 14.17 -0.07 -7.43
N HIS A 291 15.23 0.24 -8.15
CA HIS A 291 16.63 0.15 -7.74
C HIS A 291 17.16 -1.26 -7.42
N SER A 292 16.37 -2.31 -7.67
CA SER A 292 16.86 -3.68 -7.59
C SER A 292 17.83 -4.00 -8.73
N SER A 293 18.69 -5.00 -8.54
CA SER A 293 19.54 -5.47 -9.63
C SER A 293 18.73 -6.24 -10.66
N PHE A 294 19.00 -5.99 -11.93
CA PHE A 294 18.40 -6.76 -13.01
C PHE A 294 18.78 -8.24 -12.92
N ASP A 295 17.77 -9.11 -12.95
CA ASP A 295 17.94 -10.56 -12.94
C ASP A 295 17.32 -11.14 -14.22
N GLU A 296 18.16 -11.66 -15.12
CA GLU A 296 17.71 -12.18 -16.40
C GLU A 296 16.82 -13.42 -16.26
N GLU A 297 16.88 -14.17 -15.16
CA GLU A 297 16.02 -15.34 -14.93
C GLU A 297 14.55 -14.92 -14.73
N TYR A 298 14.33 -13.80 -14.03
CA TYR A 298 13.00 -13.33 -13.65
C TYR A 298 12.53 -12.10 -14.42
N MET A 299 13.41 -11.41 -15.14
CA MET A 299 13.13 -10.11 -15.75
C MET A 299 13.48 -10.06 -17.24
N ARG A 300 12.75 -9.24 -17.99
CA ARG A 300 13.01 -8.91 -19.39
C ARG A 300 13.07 -7.39 -19.53
N GLU A 301 14.12 -6.90 -20.18
CA GLU A 301 14.29 -5.47 -20.45
C GLU A 301 13.37 -5.03 -21.59
N ASP A 302 12.51 -4.04 -21.33
CA ASP A 302 11.48 -3.60 -22.28
C ASP A 302 12.01 -2.58 -23.31
N MET A 303 13.05 -1.83 -22.93
CA MET A 303 13.79 -0.96 -23.84
C MET A 303 15.02 -1.69 -24.36
N GLN A 304 14.90 -2.29 -25.55
CA GLN A 304 16.09 -2.75 -26.26
C GLN A 304 16.98 -1.54 -26.58
N ARG A 305 18.23 -1.63 -26.17
CA ARG A 305 19.26 -0.62 -26.44
C ARG A 305 19.57 -0.61 -27.93
N GLU A 306 18.98 0.32 -28.68
CA GLU A 306 19.31 0.52 -30.09
C GLU A 306 20.73 1.12 -30.25
N ASP A 307 21.25 1.84 -29.25
CA ASP A 307 22.46 2.67 -29.41
C ASP A 307 23.70 2.23 -28.59
N THR A 308 23.65 1.10 -27.86
CA THR A 308 24.82 0.66 -27.04
C THR A 308 25.44 -0.65 -27.50
N ALA A 309 25.10 -1.11 -28.70
CA ALA A 309 25.73 -2.28 -29.31
C ALA A 309 27.28 -2.17 -29.33
N ASP A 310 27.80 -0.94 -29.36
CA ASP A 310 29.23 -0.66 -29.41
C ASP A 310 29.93 -0.57 -28.04
N ILE A 311 29.19 -0.63 -26.92
CA ILE A 311 29.81 -0.62 -25.58
C ILE A 311 30.12 -2.05 -25.14
N PRO A 312 31.40 -2.42 -24.96
CA PRO A 312 31.81 -3.73 -24.47
C PRO A 312 31.08 -4.08 -23.17
N ASN A 313 30.62 -5.33 -23.04
CA ASN A 313 29.89 -5.81 -21.85
C ASN A 313 30.66 -5.60 -20.54
N GLU A 314 32.00 -5.60 -20.59
CA GLU A 314 32.88 -5.42 -19.42
C GLU A 314 32.85 -3.99 -18.86
N LEU A 315 32.45 -3.00 -19.67
CA LEU A 315 32.32 -1.60 -19.27
C LEU A 315 30.88 -1.22 -18.87
N ARG A 316 29.93 -2.14 -19.04
CA ARG A 316 28.56 -1.91 -18.59
C ARG A 316 28.50 -2.10 -17.08
N GLY A 317 28.21 -1.00 -16.37
CA GLY A 317 27.94 -1.05 -14.94
C GLY A 317 26.82 -2.03 -14.59
N ARG A 318 26.60 -2.26 -13.29
CA ARG A 318 25.51 -3.13 -12.84
C ARG A 318 24.18 -2.56 -13.36
N ARG A 319 23.41 -3.38 -14.05
CA ARG A 319 22.06 -2.99 -14.51
C ARG A 319 21.13 -2.90 -13.31
N VAL A 320 20.51 -1.74 -13.16
CA VAL A 320 19.58 -1.43 -12.07
C VAL A 320 18.21 -1.19 -12.66
N VAL A 321 17.19 -1.79 -12.05
CA VAL A 321 15.80 -1.62 -12.45
C VAL A 321 15.34 -0.22 -12.07
N ALA A 322 14.84 0.51 -13.05
CA ALA A 322 14.18 1.79 -12.86
C ALA A 322 12.78 1.58 -12.31
N PHE A 323 11.96 0.84 -13.07
CA PHE A 323 10.58 0.53 -12.74
C PHE A 323 10.10 -0.64 -13.58
N MET A 324 8.99 -1.24 -13.16
CA MET A 324 8.35 -2.38 -13.80
C MET A 324 7.25 -1.92 -14.76
N THR A 325 7.18 -2.49 -15.97
CA THR A 325 6.11 -2.21 -16.94
C THR A 325 5.05 -3.31 -17.01
N VAL A 326 5.40 -4.54 -16.64
CA VAL A 326 4.47 -5.68 -16.50
C VAL A 326 4.97 -6.59 -15.36
N PRO A 327 4.10 -7.03 -14.43
CA PRO A 327 4.52 -7.95 -13.37
C PRO A 327 4.89 -9.32 -13.92
N GLY A 328 5.68 -10.04 -13.14
CA GLY A 328 5.99 -11.43 -13.40
C GLY A 328 5.05 -12.37 -12.66
N PHE A 329 5.04 -13.64 -13.07
CA PHE A 329 4.24 -14.69 -12.43
C PHE A 329 5.08 -15.94 -12.23
N THR A 330 4.93 -16.56 -11.06
CA THR A 330 5.45 -17.90 -10.76
C THR A 330 4.29 -18.88 -10.73
N LEU A 331 4.43 -19.99 -11.44
CA LEU A 331 3.47 -21.10 -11.39
C LEU A 331 4.27 -22.40 -11.34
N ARG A 332 4.31 -23.02 -10.15
CA ARG A 332 5.15 -24.20 -9.88
C ARG A 332 6.61 -23.90 -10.23
N ASN A 333 7.16 -24.58 -11.25
CA ASN A 333 8.54 -24.42 -11.72
C ASN A 333 8.66 -23.55 -12.97
N SER A 334 7.58 -22.85 -13.34
CA SER A 334 7.55 -21.97 -14.51
C SER A 334 7.50 -20.52 -14.09
N VAL A 335 8.35 -19.71 -14.73
CA VAL A 335 8.42 -18.26 -14.52
C VAL A 335 7.95 -17.55 -15.78
N VAL A 336 6.92 -16.72 -15.65
CA VAL A 336 6.60 -15.67 -16.61
C VAL A 336 7.35 -14.43 -16.16
N LYS A 337 8.43 -14.08 -16.89
CA LYS A 337 9.30 -12.96 -16.52
C LYS A 337 8.54 -11.62 -16.48
N ALA A 338 8.88 -10.79 -15.49
CA ALA A 338 8.45 -9.40 -15.42
C ALA A 338 9.11 -8.59 -16.54
N ASP A 339 8.40 -7.61 -17.10
CA ASP A 339 9.02 -6.62 -17.99
C ASP A 339 9.42 -5.40 -17.17
N VAL A 340 10.67 -4.96 -17.36
CA VAL A 340 11.28 -3.87 -16.58
C VAL A 340 12.01 -2.89 -17.48
N CYS A 341 12.03 -1.64 -17.03
CA CYS A 341 12.90 -0.59 -17.55
C CYS A 341 14.17 -0.56 -16.68
N CYS A 342 15.35 -0.54 -17.29
CA CYS A 342 16.64 -0.52 -16.58
C CYS A 342 17.48 0.70 -16.96
N PHE A 343 18.39 1.09 -16.08
CA PHE A 343 19.50 2.01 -16.37
C PHE A 343 20.83 1.38 -15.91
N ASP A 344 21.93 1.88 -16.47
CA ASP A 344 23.27 1.52 -16.00
C ASP A 344 23.59 2.31 -14.73
N SER A 345 23.99 1.63 -13.66
CA SER A 345 24.56 2.34 -12.51
C SER A 345 25.88 2.97 -12.94
N LEU A 346 26.02 4.29 -12.75
CA LEU A 346 27.34 4.92 -12.78
C LEU A 346 28.14 4.34 -11.61
N VAL A 347 29.25 3.67 -11.92
CA VAL A 347 30.19 3.11 -10.93
C VAL A 347 31.07 4.23 -10.39
#